data_AF-A0A433QVW2-F1
#
_entry.id   AF-A0A433QVW2-F1
#
_cell.length_a   1.000
_cell.length_b   1.000
_cell.length_c   1.000
_cell.angle_alpha   90.00
_cell.angle_beta   90.00
_cell.angle_gamma   90.00
#
_symmetry.space_group_name_H-M   'P 1'
#
loop_
_entity.id
_entity.type
_entity.pdbx_description
1 polymer ?
#
loop_
_entity_poly.entity_id
_entity_poly.type
_entity_poly.pdbx_seq_one_letter_code
_entity_poly.pdbx_strand_id
1 'polypeptide(L)'
;MSSQTTASKDEPFSFDDFVTKDDPDFKTCNLSQSFDRLFMCYALGGQAMHYYRYGTAKNCSSTYEDLKLCMKIKTKPQDVAKKMWAEREAVKEAARNKEQSSLDVWTLRETPPVFPASPFPSS
;
A
#
# COMPACT_ATOMS: atom_id res chain seq x y z
N MET A 1 35.75 28.29 41.94
CA MET A 1 35.93 26.82 41.79
C MET A 1 34.81 26.17 42.59
N SER A 2 33.74 25.60 42.05
CA SER A 2 33.31 25.33 40.68
C SER A 2 31.78 25.38 40.67
N SER A 3 31.19 26.07 39.70
CA SER A 3 29.75 25.98 39.40
C SER A 3 29.49 24.62 38.76
N GLN A 4 28.57 23.81 39.30
CA GLN A 4 28.08 22.62 38.61
C GLN A 4 26.72 22.91 37.99
N THR A 5 26.76 22.97 36.67
CA THR A 5 25.64 23.08 35.73
C THR A 5 24.99 21.69 35.62
N THR A 6 23.71 21.53 35.95
CA THR A 6 22.97 20.29 35.64
C THR A 6 22.39 20.39 34.24
N ALA A 7 23.18 19.95 33.26
CA ALA A 7 22.74 19.77 31.89
C ALA A 7 22.00 18.44 31.72
N SER A 8 20.95 18.51 30.89
CA SER A 8 20.47 17.48 29.95
C SER A 8 19.98 16.14 30.50
N LYS A 9 18.66 15.95 30.41
CA LYS A 9 18.08 14.66 30.02
C LYS A 9 16.88 14.88 29.09
N ASP A 10 17.14 15.61 28.00
CA ASP A 10 16.32 15.51 26.80
C ASP A 10 16.73 14.20 26.11
N GLU A 11 16.18 13.08 26.58
CA GLU A 11 16.20 11.83 25.81
C GLU A 11 15.32 12.06 24.57
N PRO A 12 15.85 11.89 23.34
CA PRO A 12 15.00 11.94 22.17
C PRO A 12 13.98 10.82 22.29
N PHE A 13 12.70 11.17 22.26
CA PHE A 13 11.62 10.20 22.07
C PHE A 13 11.88 9.46 20.76
N SER A 14 12.51 8.30 20.86
CA SER A 14 12.88 7.47 19.72
C SER A 14 11.60 6.90 19.10
N PHE A 15 11.24 7.44 17.94
CA PHE A 15 10.13 6.96 17.12
C PHE A 15 10.30 5.48 16.73
N ASP A 16 11.54 4.98 16.70
CA ASP A 16 11.89 3.63 16.27
C ASP A 16 11.50 2.51 17.26
N ASP A 17 11.19 2.84 18.52
CA ASP A 17 10.86 1.83 19.55
C ASP A 17 9.36 1.47 19.58
N PHE A 18 8.50 2.29 18.98
CA PHE A 18 7.10 1.92 18.71
C PHE A 18 6.96 0.98 17.50
N VAL A 19 7.95 0.98 16.61
CA VAL A 19 7.91 0.29 15.30
C VAL A 19 8.26 -1.19 15.41
N THR A 20 8.85 -1.65 16.51
CA THR A 20 9.41 -3.01 16.60
C THR A 20 8.66 -3.98 17.53
N LYS A 21 7.55 -3.57 18.16
CA LYS A 21 6.69 -4.49 18.93
C LYS A 21 5.59 -5.16 18.08
N ASP A 22 5.86 -5.34 16.79
CA ASP A 22 5.09 -6.25 15.94
C ASP A 22 6.04 -7.38 15.55
N ASP A 23 5.75 -8.60 16.01
CA ASP A 23 6.42 -9.80 15.50
C ASP A 23 6.43 -9.75 13.96
N PRO A 24 7.57 -9.99 13.27
CA PRO A 24 7.65 -9.91 11.81
C PRO A 24 6.81 -10.97 11.07
N ASP A 25 6.17 -11.88 11.82
CA ASP A 25 5.18 -12.84 11.34
C ASP A 25 3.72 -12.33 11.40
N PHE A 26 3.49 -11.07 11.81
CA PHE A 26 2.20 -10.37 11.72
C PHE A 26 1.99 -9.88 10.26
N LYS A 27 1.94 -10.79 9.28
CA LYS A 27 1.17 -10.55 8.03
C LYS A 27 -0.35 -10.61 8.28
N THR A 28 -0.76 -10.25 9.47
CA THR A 28 -2.13 -10.27 9.93
C THR A 28 -2.74 -8.90 9.68
N CYS A 29 -4.02 -8.92 9.39
CA CYS A 29 -4.72 -7.71 9.02
C CYS A 29 -4.70 -6.67 10.15
N ASN A 30 -4.10 -5.50 9.89
CA ASN A 30 -4.19 -4.35 10.79
C ASN A 30 -5.53 -3.61 10.56
N LEU A 31 -6.36 -3.53 11.60
CA LEU A 31 -7.71 -2.96 11.51
C LEU A 31 -7.68 -1.43 11.28
N SER A 32 -6.76 -0.71 11.93
CA SER A 32 -6.67 0.74 11.75
C SER A 32 -6.23 1.10 10.33
N GLN A 33 -5.22 0.39 9.83
CA GLN A 33 -4.70 0.60 8.47
C GLN A 33 -5.72 0.24 7.38
N SER A 34 -6.44 -0.88 7.53
CA SER A 34 -7.49 -1.27 6.59
C SER A 34 -8.69 -0.31 6.62
N PHE A 35 -9.02 0.23 7.80
CA PHE A 35 -10.05 1.26 7.95
C PHE A 35 -9.65 2.57 7.29
N ASP A 36 -8.43 3.08 7.55
CA ASP A 36 -7.94 4.32 6.95
C ASP A 36 -7.93 4.24 5.42
N ARG A 37 -7.52 3.09 4.87
CA ARG A 37 -7.59 2.83 3.43
C ARG A 37 -9.01 2.88 2.87
N LEU A 38 -10.00 2.38 3.62
CA LEU A 38 -11.41 2.45 3.21
C LEU A 38 -11.92 3.90 3.27
N PHE A 39 -11.63 4.60 4.36
CA PHE A 39 -12.05 5.98 4.58
C PHE A 39 -11.49 6.89 3.49
N MET A 40 -10.20 6.78 3.19
CA MET A 40 -9.56 7.54 2.11
C MET A 40 -10.11 7.21 0.73
N CYS A 41 -10.63 5.98 0.51
CA CYS A 41 -11.28 5.63 -0.75
C CYS A 41 -12.63 6.34 -0.93
N TYR A 42 -13.41 6.45 0.15
CA TYR A 42 -14.72 7.12 0.15
C TYR A 42 -14.66 8.62 0.42
N ALA A 43 -13.51 9.14 0.81
CA ALA A 43 -13.32 10.55 1.09
C ALA A 43 -13.81 11.42 -0.09
N LEU A 44 -14.67 12.39 0.21
CA LEU A 44 -15.38 13.20 -0.78
C LEU A 44 -14.46 13.88 -1.79
N GLY A 45 -13.29 14.36 -1.34
CA GLY A 45 -12.34 15.03 -2.23
C GLY A 45 -11.80 14.11 -3.34
N GLY A 46 -11.38 12.90 -2.97
CA GLY A 46 -10.91 11.90 -3.95
C GLY A 46 -12.03 11.41 -4.86
N GLN A 47 -13.23 11.22 -4.29
CA GLN A 47 -14.39 10.75 -5.04
C GLN A 47 -14.93 11.79 -6.03
N ALA A 48 -14.95 13.07 -5.66
CA ALA A 48 -15.38 14.15 -6.54
C ALA A 48 -14.48 14.26 -7.77
N MET A 49 -13.16 14.11 -7.60
CA MET A 49 -12.20 14.16 -8.71
C MET A 49 -12.31 12.94 -9.63
N HIS A 50 -12.55 11.75 -9.05
CA HIS A 50 -12.79 10.54 -9.83
C HIS A 50 -14.08 10.66 -10.65
N TYR A 51 -15.15 11.15 -10.01
CA TYR A 51 -16.44 11.38 -10.65
C TYR A 51 -16.34 12.44 -11.75
N TYR A 52 -15.60 13.53 -11.52
CA TYR A 52 -15.38 14.56 -12.54
C TYR A 52 -14.66 14.01 -13.78
N ARG A 53 -13.64 13.15 -13.60
CA ARG A 53 -12.86 12.61 -14.73
C ARG A 53 -13.56 11.50 -15.48
N TYR A 54 -14.18 10.56 -14.76
CA TYR A 54 -14.68 9.31 -15.33
C TYR A 54 -16.22 9.20 -15.31
N GLY A 55 -16.93 10.14 -14.69
CA GLY A 55 -18.40 10.11 -14.57
C GLY A 55 -18.93 9.02 -13.62
N THR A 56 -18.04 8.29 -12.95
CA THR A 56 -18.40 7.17 -12.07
C THR A 56 -17.80 7.33 -10.69
N ALA A 57 -18.51 6.82 -9.69
CA ALA A 57 -17.98 6.64 -8.36
C ALA A 57 -16.83 5.62 -8.40
N LYS A 58 -15.73 5.89 -7.68
CA LYS A 58 -14.65 4.93 -7.52
C LYS A 58 -15.17 3.65 -6.85
N ASN A 59 -14.78 2.49 -7.38
CA ASN A 59 -15.11 1.19 -6.81
C ASN A 59 -14.24 0.91 -5.58
N CYS A 60 -14.81 1.07 -4.37
CA CYS A 60 -14.14 0.81 -3.08
C CYS A 60 -14.51 -0.55 -2.46
N SER A 61 -15.12 -1.47 -3.23
CA SER A 61 -15.56 -2.77 -2.73
C SER A 61 -14.40 -3.66 -2.27
N SER A 62 -13.27 -3.67 -3.00
CA SER A 62 -12.11 -4.47 -2.63
C SER A 62 -11.52 -4.08 -1.26
N THR A 63 -11.41 -2.78 -0.98
CA THR A 63 -10.88 -2.29 0.31
C THR A 63 -11.87 -2.52 1.44
N TYR A 64 -13.18 -2.44 1.16
CA TYR A 64 -14.22 -2.80 2.12
C TYR A 64 -14.18 -4.27 2.50
N GLU A 65 -14.00 -5.17 1.52
CA GLU A 65 -13.88 -6.60 1.76
C GLU A 65 -12.66 -6.95 2.62
N ASP A 66 -11.55 -6.25 2.42
CA ASP A 66 -10.35 -6.41 3.23
C ASP A 66 -10.61 -5.99 4.69
N LEU A 67 -11.30 -4.87 4.92
CA LEU A 67 -11.73 -4.44 6.26
C LEU A 67 -12.67 -5.48 6.90
N LYS A 68 -13.65 -5.96 6.14
CA LYS A 68 -14.61 -6.98 6.60
C LYS A 68 -13.91 -8.29 6.97
N LEU A 69 -12.93 -8.70 6.18
CA LEU A 69 -12.10 -9.86 6.47
C LEU A 69 -11.29 -9.65 7.75
N CYS A 70 -10.67 -8.47 7.91
CA CYS A 70 -9.96 -8.06 9.12
C CYS A 70 -10.79 -8.26 10.39
N MET A 71 -12.01 -7.71 10.37
CA MET A 71 -12.94 -7.78 11.50
C MET A 71 -13.32 -9.22 11.81
N LYS A 72 -13.53 -10.05 10.79
CA LYS A 72 -13.85 -11.48 10.96
C LYS A 72 -12.66 -12.25 11.56
N ILE A 73 -11.48 -12.05 11.03
CA ILE A 73 -10.24 -12.73 11.42
C ILE A 73 -9.92 -12.48 12.90
N LYS A 74 -10.12 -11.26 13.40
CA LYS A 74 -9.85 -10.89 14.80
C LYS A 74 -10.63 -11.71 15.83
N THR A 75 -11.77 -12.30 15.44
CA THR A 75 -12.60 -13.14 16.32
C THR A 75 -12.25 -14.63 16.28
N LYS A 76 -11.28 -15.02 15.45
CA LYS A 76 -10.93 -16.43 15.17
C LYS A 76 -9.53 -16.77 15.71
N PRO A 77 -9.24 -18.07 15.93
CA PRO A 77 -7.90 -18.50 16.30
C PRO A 77 -6.88 -18.16 15.21
N GLN A 78 -5.64 -17.92 15.63
CA GLN A 78 -4.53 -17.45 14.77
C GLN A 78 -4.29 -18.35 13.53
N ASP A 79 -4.45 -19.67 13.66
CA ASP A 79 -4.24 -20.59 12.53
C ASP A 79 -5.29 -20.44 11.43
N VAL A 80 -6.55 -20.24 11.82
CA VAL A 80 -7.66 -20.03 10.87
C VAL A 80 -7.58 -18.64 10.26
N ALA A 81 -7.19 -17.65 11.07
CA ALA A 81 -6.91 -16.29 10.64
C ALA A 81 -5.88 -16.23 9.51
N LYS A 82 -4.74 -16.92 9.68
CA LYS A 82 -3.67 -16.99 8.67
C LYS A 82 -4.15 -17.63 7.36
N LYS A 83 -4.92 -18.72 7.44
CA LYS A 83 -5.48 -19.40 6.26
C LYS A 83 -6.43 -18.50 5.47
N MET A 84 -7.39 -17.86 6.15
CA MET A 84 -8.33 -16.95 5.48
C MET A 84 -7.63 -15.76 4.83
N TRP A 85 -6.56 -15.25 5.45
CA TRP A 85 -5.76 -14.17 4.87
C TRP A 85 -5.00 -14.64 3.62
N ALA A 86 -4.35 -15.80 3.69
CA ALA A 86 -3.64 -16.39 2.56
C ALA A 86 -4.58 -16.67 1.38
N GLU A 87 -5.78 -17.19 1.63
CA GLU A 87 -6.81 -17.41 0.60
C GLU A 87 -7.20 -16.09 -0.09
N ARG A 88 -7.40 -15.01 0.68
CA ARG A 88 -7.73 -13.70 0.12
C ARG A 88 -6.62 -13.16 -0.76
N GLU A 89 -5.37 -13.24 -0.31
CA GLU A 89 -4.21 -12.78 -1.08
C GLU A 89 -4.01 -13.62 -2.35
N ALA A 90 -4.21 -14.94 -2.28
CA ALA A 90 -4.17 -15.80 -3.46
C ALA A 90 -5.27 -15.43 -4.48
N VAL A 91 -6.48 -15.09 -4.03
CA VAL A 91 -7.55 -14.61 -4.92
C VAL A 91 -7.18 -13.27 -5.57
N LYS A 92 -6.59 -12.33 -4.82
CA LYS A 92 -6.12 -11.05 -5.37
C LYS A 92 -5.00 -11.23 -6.38
N GLU A 93 -4.03 -12.09 -6.08
CA GLU A 93 -2.93 -12.39 -6.98
C GLU A 93 -3.45 -13.05 -8.26
N ALA A 94 -4.37 -14.02 -8.14
CA ALA A 94 -5.03 -14.61 -9.30
C ALA A 94 -5.82 -13.58 -10.12
N ALA A 95 -6.48 -12.60 -9.48
CA ALA A 95 -7.17 -11.52 -10.19
C ALA A 95 -6.20 -10.58 -10.92
N ARG A 96 -5.09 -10.20 -10.27
CA ARG A 96 -4.03 -9.37 -10.87
C ARG A 96 -3.34 -10.06 -12.04
N ASN A 97 -3.09 -11.36 -11.91
CA ASN A 97 -2.44 -12.16 -12.96
C ASN A 97 -3.36 -12.38 -14.17
N LYS A 98 -4.69 -12.32 -13.98
CA LYS A 98 -5.67 -12.38 -15.08
C LYS A 98 -5.79 -11.05 -15.82
N GLU A 99 -5.49 -9.94 -15.16
CA GLU A 99 -5.51 -8.63 -15.80
C GLU A 99 -4.40 -8.58 -16.87
N GLN A 100 -4.70 -8.04 -18.06
CA GLN A 100 -3.74 -8.06 -19.17
C GLN A 100 -2.49 -7.27 -18.79
N SER A 101 -1.36 -7.98 -18.66
CA SER A 101 -0.07 -7.33 -18.42
C SER A 101 0.32 -6.49 -19.63
N SER A 102 1.05 -5.40 -19.44
CA SER A 102 1.51 -4.56 -20.55
C SER A 102 2.38 -5.32 -21.57
N LEU A 103 3.02 -6.42 -21.16
CA LEU A 103 3.77 -7.33 -22.03
C LEU A 103 2.86 -8.15 -22.98
N ASP A 104 1.58 -8.29 -22.64
CA ASP A 104 0.58 -8.91 -23.53
C ASP A 104 0.21 -7.95 -24.68
N VAL A 105 0.16 -6.66 -24.40
CA VAL A 105 -0.18 -5.63 -25.41
C VAL A 105 1.05 -5.28 -26.27
N TRP A 106 2.27 -5.34 -25.71
CA TRP A 106 3.50 -4.86 -26.36
C TRP A 106 4.55 -5.97 -26.43
N THR A 107 5.01 -6.29 -27.63
CA THR A 107 6.15 -7.20 -27.85
C THR A 107 7.47 -6.52 -27.48
N LEU A 108 8.37 -7.25 -26.80
CA LEU A 108 9.74 -6.81 -26.56
C LEU A 108 10.45 -6.47 -27.87
N ARG A 109 11.16 -5.35 -27.91
CA ARG A 109 11.94 -4.93 -29.08
C ARG A 109 13.29 -5.65 -29.07
N GLU A 110 13.62 -6.34 -30.15
CA GLU A 110 14.92 -7.00 -30.32
C GLU A 110 16.02 -6.00 -30.71
N THR A 111 15.65 -4.91 -31.39
CA THR A 111 16.61 -3.91 -31.88
C THR A 111 16.33 -2.53 -31.31
N PRO A 112 17.38 -1.74 -30.96
CA PRO A 112 17.20 -0.38 -30.49
C PRO A 112 16.59 0.50 -31.60
N PRO A 113 15.71 1.44 -31.27
CA PRO A 113 15.14 2.36 -32.25
C PRO A 113 16.23 3.26 -32.83
N VAL A 114 16.20 3.45 -34.15
CA VAL A 114 17.06 4.41 -34.83
C VAL A 114 16.51 5.80 -34.54
N PHE A 115 17.16 6.54 -33.65
CA PHE A 115 16.83 7.94 -33.42
C PHE A 115 17.35 8.78 -34.60
N PRO A 116 16.54 9.67 -35.18
CA PRO A 116 17.07 10.62 -36.16
C PRO A 116 18.16 11.45 -35.48
N ALA A 117 19.23 11.75 -36.22
CA ALA A 117 20.29 12.62 -35.72
C ALA A 117 19.66 13.93 -35.21
N SER A 118 20.05 14.36 -34.00
CA SER A 118 19.55 15.61 -33.45
C SER A 118 19.86 16.75 -34.40
N PRO A 119 18.90 17.63 -34.72
CA PRO A 119 19.14 18.76 -35.63
C PRO A 119 20.11 19.81 -35.05
N PHE A 120 20.54 19.65 -33.80
CA PHE A 120 21.43 20.57 -33.11
C PHE A 120 22.88 20.11 -33.22
N PRO A 121 23.81 20.99 -33.67
CA PRO A 121 25.24 20.70 -33.60
C PRO A 121 25.67 20.62 -32.13
N SER A 122 26.49 19.62 -31.81
CA SER A 122 27.19 19.55 -30.52
C SER A 122 28.12 20.74 -30.40
N SER A 123 27.78 21.69 -29.52
CA SER A 123 28.67 22.80 -29.14
C SER A 123 29.85 22.31 -28.33
#